data_AF-A0A1Y3EZY7-F1
#
_entry.id   AF-A0A1Y3EZY7-F1
#
_cell.length_a   1.000
_cell.length_b   1.000
_cell.length_c   1.000
_cell.angle_alpha   90.00
_cell.angle_beta   90.00
_cell.angle_gamma   90.00
#
_symmetry.space_group_name_H-M   'P 1'
#
loop_
_entity.id
_entity.type
_entity.pdbx_description
1 polymer ?
#
loop_
_entity_poly.entity_id
_entity_poly.type
_entity_poly.pdbx_seq_one_letter_code
_entity_poly.pdbx_strand_id
1 'polypeptide(L)'
;MPKLNAETVRYIESDDLRLLLGTELGMRKYEYVPQFLIVYFAKLKHGNMENKLYSLAKRGLIVFGKTKSYIGFRLSSLGYDCLALHALFKGEILTAIGNQIGTGKES
;
A
#
# COMPACT_ATOMS: atom_id res chain seq x y z
N MET A 1 -1.24 15.42 -9.61
CA MET A 1 -0.36 14.35 -9.09
C MET A 1 -0.64 14.17 -7.61
N PRO A 2 -0.86 12.94 -7.11
CA PRO A 2 -0.92 12.72 -5.68
C PRO A 2 0.46 13.00 -5.09
N LYS A 3 0.55 13.95 -4.15
CA LYS A 3 1.79 14.23 -3.42
C LYS A 3 1.93 13.17 -2.31
N LEU A 4 3.11 12.57 -2.22
CA LEU A 4 3.45 11.66 -1.14
C LEU A 4 3.56 12.47 0.16
N ASN A 5 2.56 12.37 1.04
CA ASN A 5 2.64 12.97 2.37
C ASN A 5 3.53 12.08 3.25
N ALA A 6 4.64 12.61 3.74
CA ALA A 6 5.55 11.94 4.67
C ALA A 6 4.84 11.33 5.90
N GLU A 7 3.75 11.95 6.33
CA GLU A 7 2.88 11.45 7.41
C GLU A 7 2.22 10.11 7.08
N THR A 8 1.85 9.87 5.81
CA THR A 8 1.20 8.61 5.40
C THR A 8 2.15 7.42 5.53
N VAL A 9 3.43 7.64 5.27
CA VAL A 9 4.49 6.61 5.40
C VAL A 9 4.90 6.45 6.87
N ARG A 10 4.93 7.55 7.65
CA ARG A 10 5.31 7.53 9.07
C ARG A 10 4.29 6.79 9.95
N TYR A 11 3.00 6.81 9.59
CA TYR A 11 1.92 6.21 10.38
C TYR A 11 1.31 4.95 9.75
N ILE A 12 2.01 4.24 8.86
CA ILE A 12 1.51 2.96 8.35
C ILE A 12 1.72 1.83 9.37
N GLU A 13 0.64 1.14 9.73
CA GLU A 13 0.70 0.02 10.66
C GLU A 13 1.29 -1.24 9.99
N SER A 14 1.81 -2.18 10.80
CA SER A 14 2.36 -3.46 10.30
C SER A 14 1.34 -4.26 9.49
N ASP A 15 0.07 -4.27 9.91
CA ASP A 15 -1.01 -4.96 9.19
C ASP A 15 -1.36 -4.29 7.86
N ASP A 16 -1.31 -2.96 7.80
CA ASP A 16 -1.54 -2.20 6.58
C ASP A 16 -0.47 -2.54 5.54
N LEU A 17 0.80 -2.61 5.96
CA LEU A 17 1.91 -3.02 5.10
C LEU A 17 1.73 -4.45 4.58
N ARG A 18 1.29 -5.39 5.42
CA ARG A 18 1.01 -6.77 5.00
C ARG A 18 -0.12 -6.83 3.98
N LEU A 19 -1.16 -6.00 4.12
CA LEU A 19 -2.24 -5.89 3.12
C LEU A 19 -1.73 -5.31 1.79
N LEU A 20 -0.87 -4.29 1.81
CA LEU A 20 -0.25 -3.75 0.60
C LEU A 20 0.63 -4.80 -0.11
N LEU A 21 1.48 -5.52 0.64
CA LEU A 21 2.29 -6.63 0.14
C LEU A 21 1.43 -7.77 -0.43
N GLY A 22 0.36 -8.15 0.27
CA GLY A 22 -0.58 -9.16 -0.20
C GLY A 22 -1.27 -8.75 -1.49
N THR A 23 -1.58 -7.46 -1.65
CA THR A 23 -2.12 -6.89 -2.89
C THR A 23 -1.08 -6.96 -4.01
N GLU A 24 0.18 -6.56 -3.76
CA GLU A 24 1.26 -6.65 -4.75
C GLU A 24 1.48 -8.07 -5.27
N LEU A 25 1.51 -9.05 -4.37
CA LEU A 25 1.69 -10.47 -4.72
C LEU A 25 0.54 -10.98 -5.59
N GLY A 26 -0.70 -10.61 -5.25
CA GLY A 26 -1.87 -10.97 -6.04
C GLY A 26 -1.89 -10.32 -7.42
N MET A 27 -1.36 -9.10 -7.55
CA MET A 27 -1.34 -8.36 -8.82
C MET A 27 -0.52 -9.02 -9.92
N ARG A 28 0.37 -9.97 -9.57
CA ARG A 28 1.08 -10.79 -10.56
C ARG A 28 0.15 -11.65 -11.42
N LYS A 29 -1.05 -11.95 -10.93
CA LYS A 29 -2.05 -12.80 -11.61
C LYS A 29 -3.39 -12.11 -11.84
N TYR A 30 -3.76 -11.14 -11.02
CA TYR A 30 -5.06 -10.48 -11.05
C TYR A 30 -4.90 -8.97 -11.26
N GLU A 31 -5.57 -8.38 -12.24
CA GLU A 31 -5.56 -6.92 -12.42
C GLU A 31 -6.11 -6.19 -11.19
N TYR A 32 -7.20 -6.72 -10.62
CA TYR A 32 -7.73 -6.34 -9.32
C TYR A 32 -7.74 -7.57 -8.43
N VAL A 33 -7.03 -7.56 -7.31
CA VAL A 33 -6.92 -8.70 -6.41
C VAL A 33 -8.18 -8.78 -5.54
N PRO A 34 -8.92 -9.90 -5.55
CA PRO A 34 -10.04 -10.11 -4.64
C PRO A 34 -9.63 -9.99 -3.17
N GLN A 35 -10.48 -9.41 -2.33
CA GLN A 35 -10.22 -9.19 -0.89
C GLN A 35 -9.74 -10.46 -0.17
N PHE A 36 -10.39 -11.61 -0.41
CA PHE A 36 -10.03 -12.85 0.27
C PHE A 36 -8.60 -13.31 -0.06
N LEU A 37 -8.12 -13.07 -1.29
CA LEU A 37 -6.74 -13.38 -1.68
C LEU A 37 -5.75 -12.42 -1.02
N ILE A 38 -6.10 -11.14 -0.90
CA ILE A 38 -5.26 -10.17 -0.19
C ILE A 38 -5.08 -10.60 1.27
N VAL A 39 -6.16 -10.96 1.96
CA VAL A 39 -6.11 -11.42 3.36
C VAL A 39 -5.31 -12.71 3.48
N TYR A 40 -5.48 -13.65 2.54
CA TYR A 40 -4.71 -14.89 2.48
C TYR A 40 -3.20 -14.62 2.35
N PHE A 41 -2.78 -13.77 1.41
CA PHE A 41 -1.37 -13.43 1.23
C PHE A 41 -0.79 -12.61 2.38
N ALA A 42 -1.60 -11.73 2.99
CA ALA A 42 -1.21 -10.94 4.14
C ALA A 42 -0.98 -11.77 5.41
N LYS A 43 -1.42 -13.04 5.43
CA LYS A 43 -1.34 -13.96 6.58
C LYS A 43 -1.93 -13.37 7.87
N LEU A 44 -2.93 -12.50 7.73
CA LEU A 44 -3.60 -11.88 8.86
C LEU A 44 -4.77 -12.76 9.31
N LYS A 45 -5.00 -12.84 10.62
CA LYS A 45 -6.19 -13.52 11.16
C LYS A 45 -7.44 -12.80 10.65
N HIS A 46 -8.47 -13.55 10.26
CA HIS A 46 -9.75 -13.00 9.80
C HIS A 46 -10.35 -12.07 10.86
N GLY A 47 -10.14 -10.77 10.69
CA GLY A 47 -10.65 -9.69 11.52
C GLY A 47 -11.16 -8.56 10.63
N ASN A 48 -11.14 -7.33 11.12
CA ASN A 48 -11.70 -6.11 10.51
C ASN A 48 -10.97 -5.63 9.22
N MET A 49 -10.65 -6.55 8.31
CA MET A 49 -9.80 -6.36 7.14
C MET A 49 -10.48 -5.56 6.04
N GLU A 50 -11.81 -5.66 5.92
CA GLU A 50 -12.59 -4.80 5.03
C GLU A 50 -12.38 -3.32 5.40
N ASN A 51 -12.49 -2.99 6.68
CA ASN A 51 -12.32 -1.62 7.17
C ASN A 51 -10.89 -1.11 6.96
N LYS A 52 -9.89 -1.99 7.11
CA LYS A 52 -8.49 -1.66 6.77
C LYS A 52 -8.32 -1.41 5.28
N LEU A 53 -8.87 -2.25 4.41
CA LEU A 53 -8.81 -2.03 2.95
C LEU A 53 -9.51 -0.73 2.54
N TYR A 54 -10.68 -0.42 3.11
CA TYR A 54 -11.34 0.86 2.87
C TYR A 54 -10.51 2.05 3.38
N SER A 55 -9.86 1.93 4.53
CA SER A 55 -8.94 2.94 5.05
C SER A 55 -7.75 3.18 4.10
N LEU A 56 -7.14 2.10 3.60
CA LEU A 56 -6.06 2.16 2.61
C LEU A 56 -6.52 2.80 1.30
N ALA A 57 -7.74 2.50 0.85
CA ALA A 57 -8.33 3.11 -0.34
C ALA A 57 -8.59 4.61 -0.14
N LYS A 58 -9.11 5.00 1.03
CA LYS A 58 -9.33 6.40 1.41
C LYS A 58 -8.02 7.21 1.47
N ARG A 59 -6.92 6.57 1.87
CA ARG A 59 -5.55 7.13 1.84
C ARG A 59 -4.93 7.13 0.45
N GLY A 60 -5.60 6.55 -0.55
CA GLY A 60 -5.12 6.47 -1.92
C GLY A 60 -3.98 5.47 -2.15
N LEU A 61 -3.72 4.55 -1.20
CA LEU A 61 -2.67 3.54 -1.29
C LEU A 61 -3.07 2.34 -2.15
N ILE A 62 -4.38 2.05 -2.17
CA ILE A 62 -4.98 1.07 -3.06
C ILE A 62 -6.13 1.69 -3.83
N VAL A 63 -6.45 1.10 -4.97
CA VAL A 63 -7.54 1.50 -5.85
C VAL A 63 -8.53 0.37 -5.95
N PHE A 64 -9.78 0.65 -5.64
CA PHE A 64 -10.88 -0.27 -5.88
C PHE A 64 -11.17 -0.36 -7.38
N GLY A 65 -11.50 -1.55 -7.86
CA GLY A 65 -12.06 -1.70 -9.19
C GLY A 65 -12.80 -3.00 -9.40
N LYS A 66 -13.40 -3.10 -10.58
CA LYS A 66 -14.32 -4.16 -10.95
C LYS A 66 -13.93 -4.72 -12.31
N THR A 67 -13.83 -6.04 -12.38
CA THR A 67 -13.74 -6.79 -13.64
C THR A 67 -15.13 -7.25 -14.07
N LYS A 68 -15.22 -7.94 -15.21
CA LYS A 68 -16.48 -8.54 -15.65
C LYS A 68 -17.03 -9.59 -14.67
N SER A 69 -16.18 -10.23 -13.87
CA SER A 69 -16.54 -11.38 -13.05
C SER A 69 -16.43 -11.15 -11.54
N TYR A 70 -15.66 -10.15 -11.08
CA TYR A 70 -15.43 -9.91 -9.66
C TYR A 70 -14.98 -8.47 -9.37
N ILE A 71 -15.02 -8.10 -8.09
CA ILE A 71 -14.46 -6.84 -7.58
C ILE A 71 -13.17 -7.12 -6.81
N GLY A 72 -12.29 -6.12 -6.75
CA GLY A 72 -11.02 -6.26 -6.03
C GLY A 72 -10.28 -4.94 -5.89
N PHE A 73 -9.03 -5.04 -5.47
CA PHE A 73 -8.15 -3.92 -5.21
C PHE A 73 -6.82 -4.08 -5.94
N ARG A 74 -6.22 -2.97 -6.34
CA ARG A 74 -4.85 -2.92 -6.85
C ARG A 74 -4.06 -1.83 -6.13
N LEU A 75 -2.74 -1.92 -6.18
CA LEU A 75 -1.87 -0.84 -5.70
C LEU A 75 -1.99 0.39 -6.61
N SER A 76 -1.97 1.56 -5.97
CA SER A 76 -1.69 2.81 -6.65
C SER A 76 -0.18 3.04 -6.72
N SER A 77 0.26 4.06 -7.47
CA SER A 77 1.66 4.52 -7.43
C SER A 77 2.10 4.88 -6.00
N LEU A 78 1.22 5.54 -5.24
CA LEU A 78 1.46 5.88 -3.84
C LEU A 78 1.62 4.65 -2.94
N GLY A 79 0.87 3.59 -3.21
CA GLY A 79 1.00 2.31 -2.52
C GLY A 79 2.37 1.67 -2.76
N TYR A 80 2.87 1.72 -3.99
CA TYR A 80 4.22 1.26 -4.34
C TYR A 80 5.30 2.10 -3.66
N ASP A 81 5.17 3.43 -3.66
CA ASP A 81 6.10 4.32 -2.97
C ASP A 81 6.17 3.99 -1.47
N CYS A 82 5.02 3.70 -0.86
CA CYS A 82 4.96 3.30 0.54
C CYS A 82 5.68 1.97 0.83
N LEU A 83 5.52 0.97 -0.05
CA LEU A 83 6.23 -0.31 0.07
C LEU A 83 7.75 -0.13 -0.11
N ALA A 84 8.16 0.66 -1.10
CA ALA A 84 9.56 0.95 -1.38
C ALA A 84 10.23 1.67 -0.20
N LEU A 85 9.59 2.70 0.35
CA LEU A 85 10.09 3.42 1.52
C LEU A 85 10.20 2.50 2.74
N HIS A 86 9.20 1.65 2.98
CA HIS A 86 9.27 0.67 4.06
C HIS A 86 10.44 -0.31 3.89
N ALA A 87 10.70 -0.79 2.67
CA ALA A 87 11.83 -1.67 2.39
C ALA A 87 13.17 -0.99 2.69
N LEU A 88 13.31 0.29 2.34
CA LEU A 88 14.51 1.09 2.62
C LEU A 88 14.71 1.34 4.13
N PHE A 89 13.64 1.57 4.88
CA PHE A 89 13.70 1.67 6.35
C PHE A 89 14.14 0.36 7.00
N LYS A 90 13.55 -0.76 6.58
CA LYS A 90 13.83 -2.08 7.17
C LYS A 90 15.24 -2.58 6.85
N GLY A 91 15.81 -2.15 5.73
CA GLY A 91 17.21 -2.42 5.38
C GLY A 91 18.24 -1.57 6.13
N GLU A 92 17.82 -0.77 7.12
CA GLU A 92 18.67 0.18 7.88
C GLU A 92 19.36 1.26 7.02
N ILE A 93 18.93 1.43 5.75
CA ILE A 93 19.49 2.44 4.83
C ILE A 93 18.95 3.84 5.15
N LEU A 94 17.74 3.93 5.72
CA LEU A 94 17.12 5.17 6.17
C LEU A 94 16.71 5.04 7.65
N THR A 95 17.31 5.84 8.52
CA THR A 95 17.03 5.85 9.98
C THR A 95 15.92 6.83 10.38
N ALA A 96 15.57 7.80 9.52
CA ALA A 96 14.42 8.69 9.72
C ALA A 96 13.97 9.36 8.40
N ILE A 97 12.66 9.43 8.13
CA ILE A 97 12.11 10.44 7.20
C ILE A 97 12.01 11.74 8.00
N GLY A 98 12.96 12.66 7.80
CA GLY A 98 12.83 14.05 8.19
C GLY A 98 11.76 14.76 7.35
N ASN A 99 11.20 15.87 7.84
CA ASN A 99 10.35 16.74 7.02
C ASN A 99 11.06 17.06 5.70
N GLN A 100 10.31 17.14 4.59
CA GLN A 100 10.83 17.37 3.24
C GLN A 100 11.85 18.53 3.24
N ILE A 101 13.14 18.22 3.07
CA ILE A 101 14.22 19.20 2.86
C ILE A 101 14.79 18.93 1.47
N GLY A 102 14.39 19.75 0.49
CA GLY A 102 14.95 19.70 -0.86
C GLY A 102 13.96 19.18 -1.91
N THR A 103 13.27 20.11 -2.57
CA THR A 103 12.77 19.87 -3.94
C THR A 103 13.98 19.90 -4.88
N GLY A 104 14.32 18.77 -5.49
CA GLY A 104 15.33 18.72 -6.55
C GLY A 104 14.84 19.52 -7.75
N LYS A 105 15.62 20.51 -8.18
CA LYS A 105 15.37 21.33 -9.36
C LYS A 105 15.83 20.60 -10.62
N GLU A 106 15.27 19.46 -10.96
CA GLU A 106 15.50 18.85 -12.28
C GLU A 106 14.16 18.30 -12.78
N SER A 107 13.43 19.21 -13.45
CA SER A 107 12.19 18.96 -14.20
C SER A 107 12.47 18.39 -15.58
#